data_AF-A0A938BZ29-F1
#
_entry.id   AF-A0A938BZ29-F1
#
_cell.length_a   1.000
_cell.length_b   1.000
_cell.length_c   1.000
_cell.angle_alpha   90.00
_cell.angle_beta   90.00
_cell.angle_gamma   90.00
#
_symmetry.space_group_name_H-M   'P 1'
#
loop_
_entity.id
_entity.type
_entity.pdbx_description
1 polymer ?
#
loop_
_entity_poly.entity_id
_entity_poly.type
_entity_poly.pdbx_seq_one_letter_code
_entity_poly.pdbx_strand_id
1 'polypeptide(L)'
;MELFNNLPSGFAVVLTPTNLLYCLLGSLIGTLVGVLPGLGPLAALSLLLPLTFKLSPVESLVMLSAIFYGSMYGGSTTSILVNIPGEAASVVTCLDGHAMAKQGRAGPALGMAALASFIAGTLANLILTIMSPGLAALALKFGPVEYTSLMVLGFVTTIFMVNGPAPKALIMIAAGIFLATIGTDHVSGALRYTFGSQNLIGGFDLVAIVMGLFGVSEVMLNVEKIARSEIVSKKIGRLLPSLQDWRDSWAPILRGSGLGFILGVLPGGGPVTASFLSYAAERRLSRTPERFGQGAIEGVAGPEAANNAAVSGSMIPLLSLGLPSNGIMALLLGALIIQGVQPGPMLMTQKPDLFWGVIASLYIGNVMLLLLNLPLIGLWIQLLRIPYKVLFPVILLLSVIGTYSVNNNLFDVWVMIGFGVIGYILRKLEYELAPLILAYVLGPLLEQSLRQSLVLSSGSPVIFFKSPISATIMLVSAGLLIYFAYGRIRSARSVNAAPPPTKEAS
;
A
#
# COMPACT_ATOMS: atom_id res chain seq x y z
N MET A 1 -20.35 -3.79 -24.88
CA MET A 1 -21.56 -4.54 -24.43
C MET A 1 -21.27 -5.37 -23.18
N GLU A 2 -20.12 -6.06 -23.08
CA GLU A 2 -19.76 -6.83 -21.85
C GLU A 2 -19.63 -5.98 -20.58
N LEU A 3 -19.02 -4.78 -20.66
CA LEU A 3 -18.83 -3.88 -19.51
C LEU A 3 -20.16 -3.44 -18.84
N PHE A 4 -21.18 -3.17 -19.67
CA PHE A 4 -22.52 -2.77 -19.21
C PHE A 4 -23.34 -3.93 -18.62
N ASN A 5 -22.98 -5.19 -18.91
CA ASN A 5 -23.63 -6.38 -18.34
C ASN A 5 -22.90 -6.90 -17.10
N ASN A 6 -21.57 -6.76 -17.04
CA ASN A 6 -20.74 -7.33 -15.98
C ASN A 6 -20.63 -6.44 -14.72
N LEU A 7 -20.76 -5.12 -14.85
CA LEU A 7 -20.75 -4.25 -13.67
C LEU A 7 -22.04 -4.42 -12.83
N PRO A 8 -23.25 -4.50 -13.41
CA PRO A 8 -24.47 -4.82 -12.66
C PRO A 8 -24.41 -6.18 -11.94
N SER A 9 -23.79 -7.20 -12.54
CA SER A 9 -23.60 -8.49 -11.87
C SER A 9 -22.62 -8.38 -10.69
N GLY A 10 -21.54 -7.60 -10.83
CA GLY A 10 -20.65 -7.26 -9.71
C GLY A 10 -21.38 -6.57 -8.56
N PHE A 11 -22.26 -5.60 -8.86
CA PHE A 11 -23.12 -4.98 -7.83
C PHE A 11 -24.09 -5.99 -7.21
N ALA A 12 -24.66 -6.91 -7.98
CA ALA A 12 -25.52 -7.97 -7.43
C ALA A 12 -24.78 -8.86 -6.43
N VAL A 13 -23.50 -9.18 -6.68
CA VAL A 13 -22.65 -9.95 -5.77
C VAL A 13 -22.39 -9.16 -4.48
N VAL A 14 -22.01 -7.88 -4.57
CA VAL A 14 -21.63 -7.10 -3.38
C VAL A 14 -22.83 -6.66 -2.55
N LEU A 15 -23.97 -6.40 -3.18
CA LEU A 15 -25.21 -6.01 -2.49
C LEU A 15 -25.85 -7.17 -1.72
N THR A 16 -25.27 -8.37 -1.75
CA THR A 16 -25.69 -9.43 -0.84
C THR A 16 -25.46 -9.01 0.62
N PRO A 17 -26.37 -9.34 1.55
CA PRO A 17 -26.25 -8.93 2.95
C PRO A 17 -24.90 -9.30 3.58
N THR A 18 -24.36 -10.46 3.22
CA THR A 18 -23.08 -10.96 3.72
C THR A 18 -21.90 -10.11 3.24
N ASN A 19 -21.82 -9.80 1.95
CA ASN A 19 -20.73 -8.97 1.42
C ASN A 19 -20.84 -7.51 1.90
N LEU A 20 -22.05 -6.97 2.04
CA LEU A 20 -22.26 -5.66 2.65
C LEU A 20 -21.81 -5.64 4.12
N LEU A 21 -22.10 -6.70 4.87
CA LEU A 21 -21.65 -6.82 6.26
C LEU A 21 -20.12 -6.85 6.34
N TYR A 22 -19.43 -7.65 5.52
CA TYR A 22 -17.98 -7.70 5.53
C TYR A 22 -17.32 -6.41 4.99
N CYS A 23 -17.95 -5.74 4.04
CA CYS A 23 -17.52 -4.41 3.58
C CYS A 23 -17.65 -3.37 4.70
N LEU A 24 -18.76 -3.40 5.44
CA LEU A 24 -19.00 -2.53 6.59
C LEU A 24 -18.02 -2.81 7.73
N LEU A 25 -17.85 -4.08 8.11
CA LEU A 25 -16.90 -4.49 9.14
C LEU A 25 -15.47 -4.12 8.75
N GLY A 26 -15.08 -4.40 7.51
CA GLY A 26 -13.76 -4.04 6.99
C GLY A 26 -13.54 -2.53 6.99
N SER A 27 -14.53 -1.75 6.55
CA SER A 27 -14.48 -0.27 6.56
C SER A 27 -14.37 0.28 7.99
N LEU A 28 -15.18 -0.26 8.91
CA LEU A 28 -15.20 0.14 10.32
C LEU A 28 -13.87 -0.18 11.00
N ILE A 29 -13.37 -1.40 10.86
CA ILE A 29 -12.10 -1.84 11.46
C ILE A 29 -10.94 -1.10 10.80
N GLY A 30 -10.95 -0.95 9.49
CA GLY A 30 -9.95 -0.18 8.74
C GLY A 30 -9.85 1.25 9.26
N THR A 31 -10.97 1.96 9.35
CA THR A 31 -11.01 3.31 9.91
C THR A 31 -10.59 3.34 11.38
N LEU A 32 -11.04 2.37 12.19
CA LEU A 32 -10.62 2.27 13.59
C LEU A 32 -9.10 2.15 13.71
N VAL A 33 -8.47 1.25 12.96
CA VAL A 33 -7.01 1.09 13.00
C VAL A 33 -6.28 2.30 12.41
N GLY A 34 -6.79 2.86 11.31
CA GLY A 34 -6.18 4.05 10.69
C GLY A 34 -6.21 5.29 11.60
N VAL A 35 -7.23 5.42 12.45
CA VAL A 35 -7.30 6.49 13.46
C VAL A 35 -6.28 6.26 14.59
N LEU A 36 -5.92 5.02 14.90
CA LEU A 36 -4.97 4.74 15.98
C LEU A 36 -3.54 5.16 15.58
N PRO A 37 -2.90 6.08 16.33
CA PRO A 37 -1.56 6.53 16.00
C PRO A 37 -0.56 5.36 15.96
N GLY A 38 0.22 5.30 14.89
CA GLY A 38 1.28 4.32 14.74
C GLY A 38 0.82 2.89 14.46
N LEU A 39 -0.42 2.68 14.00
CA LEU A 39 -0.84 1.40 13.40
C LEU A 39 -1.18 1.62 11.92
N GLY A 40 -0.20 1.35 11.07
CA GLY A 40 -0.35 1.50 9.63
C GLY A 40 -1.28 0.45 9.00
N PRO A 41 -1.69 0.68 7.74
CA PRO A 41 -2.54 -0.20 6.95
C PRO A 41 -1.98 -1.61 6.81
N LEU A 42 -0.66 -1.70 6.62
CA LEU A 42 0.04 -2.98 6.49
C LEU A 42 -0.10 -3.77 7.79
N ALA A 43 0.10 -3.15 8.96
CA ALA A 43 -0.11 -3.78 10.25
C ALA A 43 -1.57 -4.21 10.45
N ALA A 44 -2.54 -3.34 10.10
CA ALA A 44 -3.97 -3.64 10.17
C ALA A 44 -4.33 -4.89 9.36
N LEU A 45 -3.92 -4.92 8.09
CA LEU A 45 -4.18 -6.05 7.21
C LEU A 45 -3.47 -7.32 7.69
N SER A 46 -2.24 -7.20 8.20
CA SER A 46 -1.49 -8.33 8.77
C SER A 46 -2.28 -8.99 9.89
N LEU A 47 -2.79 -8.19 10.83
CA LEU A 47 -3.52 -8.65 12.00
C LEU A 47 -4.87 -9.30 11.66
N LEU A 48 -5.52 -8.79 10.62
CA LEU A 48 -6.87 -9.20 10.24
C LEU A 48 -6.89 -10.28 9.15
N LEU A 49 -5.76 -10.52 8.48
CA LEU A 49 -5.63 -11.52 7.43
C LEU A 49 -6.10 -12.92 7.87
N PRO A 50 -5.72 -13.46 9.05
CA PRO A 50 -6.19 -14.80 9.46
C PRO A 50 -7.69 -14.91 9.66
N LEU A 51 -8.37 -13.82 10.03
CA LEU A 51 -9.82 -13.80 10.20
C LEU A 51 -10.56 -14.05 8.88
N THR A 52 -9.89 -13.82 7.74
CA THR A 52 -10.48 -14.00 6.42
C THR A 52 -10.35 -15.42 5.87
N PHE A 53 -9.55 -16.29 6.47
CA PHE A 53 -9.29 -17.63 5.90
C PHE A 53 -10.48 -18.57 5.94
N LYS A 54 -11.49 -18.27 6.77
CA LYS A 54 -12.75 -19.01 6.81
C LYS A 54 -13.83 -18.42 5.89
N LEU A 55 -13.56 -17.28 5.27
CA LEU A 55 -14.48 -16.59 4.38
C LEU A 55 -14.25 -17.05 2.95
N SER A 56 -15.25 -16.86 2.09
CA SER A 56 -15.06 -17.04 0.65
C SER A 56 -14.05 -16.02 0.10
N PRO A 57 -13.45 -16.30 -1.08
CA PRO A 57 -12.52 -15.37 -1.71
C PRO A 57 -13.07 -13.97 -1.98
N VAL A 58 -14.36 -13.87 -2.30
CA VAL A 58 -15.01 -12.58 -2.53
C VAL A 58 -15.14 -11.83 -1.20
N GLU A 59 -15.71 -12.46 -0.17
CA GLU A 59 -15.89 -11.85 1.16
C GLU A 59 -14.56 -11.39 1.76
N SER A 60 -13.53 -12.22 1.64
CA SER A 60 -12.18 -11.93 2.12
C SER A 60 -11.58 -10.71 1.45
N LEU A 61 -11.65 -10.64 0.12
CA LEU A 61 -11.14 -9.51 -0.62
C LEU A 61 -11.93 -8.25 -0.35
N VAL A 62 -13.26 -8.33 -0.28
CA VAL A 62 -14.11 -7.20 0.07
C VAL A 62 -13.73 -6.66 1.45
N MET A 63 -13.54 -7.54 2.44
CA MET A 63 -13.15 -7.14 3.79
C MET A 63 -11.74 -6.55 3.84
N LEU A 64 -10.73 -7.23 3.29
CA LEU A 64 -9.33 -6.75 3.28
C LEU A 64 -9.17 -5.46 2.48
N SER A 65 -9.85 -5.36 1.33
CA SER A 65 -9.96 -4.12 0.57
C SER A 65 -10.52 -3.03 1.46
N ALA A 66 -11.71 -3.23 2.05
CA ALA A 66 -12.34 -2.24 2.90
C ALA A 66 -11.49 -1.84 4.13
N ILE A 67 -10.71 -2.76 4.70
CA ILE A 67 -9.71 -2.44 5.74
C ILE A 67 -8.64 -1.49 5.19
N PHE A 68 -8.10 -1.79 4.00
CA PHE A 68 -7.10 -0.96 3.36
C PHE A 68 -7.63 0.46 3.10
N TYR A 69 -8.73 0.61 2.37
CA TYR A 69 -9.34 1.93 2.12
C TYR A 69 -9.73 2.63 3.42
N GLY A 70 -10.32 1.90 4.37
CA GLY A 70 -10.74 2.46 5.65
C GLY A 70 -9.59 3.01 6.47
N SER A 71 -8.43 2.35 6.44
CA SER A 71 -7.22 2.82 7.12
C SER A 71 -6.65 4.10 6.51
N MET A 72 -6.76 4.28 5.19
CA MET A 72 -6.38 5.53 4.50
C MET A 72 -7.26 6.69 4.94
N TYR A 73 -8.57 6.47 5.05
CA TYR A 73 -9.51 7.46 5.56
C TYR A 73 -9.22 7.83 7.03
N GLY A 74 -9.05 6.81 7.88
CA GLY A 74 -8.78 7.01 9.30
C GLY A 74 -7.49 7.79 9.57
N GLY A 75 -6.43 7.50 8.81
CA GLY A 75 -5.12 8.15 8.95
C GLY A 75 -5.17 9.67 8.84
N SER A 76 -6.01 10.20 7.95
CA SER A 76 -6.20 11.65 7.78
C SER A 76 -6.74 12.33 9.05
N THR A 77 -7.59 11.64 9.83
CA THR A 77 -8.17 12.18 11.06
C THR A 77 -7.09 12.44 12.11
N THR A 78 -6.19 11.47 12.29
CA THR A 78 -5.09 11.52 13.25
C THR A 78 -4.03 12.54 12.81
N SER A 79 -3.72 12.58 11.51
CA SER A 79 -2.85 13.61 10.92
C SER A 79 -3.35 15.03 11.19
N ILE A 80 -4.64 15.29 10.95
CA ILE A 80 -5.23 16.63 11.11
C ILE A 80 -5.31 17.03 12.58
N LEU A 81 -5.74 16.14 13.47
CA LEU A 81 -6.07 16.52 14.84
C LEU A 81 -4.90 16.45 15.82
N VAL A 82 -3.98 15.50 15.63
CA VAL A 82 -2.90 15.23 16.59
C VAL A 82 -1.49 15.31 15.98
N ASN A 83 -1.36 15.61 14.69
CA ASN A 83 -0.07 15.74 13.99
C ASN A 83 0.80 14.49 14.07
N ILE A 84 0.17 13.33 14.20
CA ILE A 84 0.82 12.03 14.22
C ILE A 84 0.15 11.24 13.12
N PRO A 85 0.79 11.05 11.97
CA PRO A 85 0.17 10.34 10.88
C PRO A 85 -0.05 8.88 11.29
N GLY A 86 -1.26 8.37 11.03
CA GLY A 86 -1.55 6.94 11.16
C GLY A 86 -0.77 6.11 10.15
N GLU A 87 -0.40 6.71 9.01
CA GLU A 87 0.31 6.06 7.91
C GLU A 87 1.14 7.06 7.07
N ALA A 88 2.09 6.55 6.28
CA ALA A 88 3.12 7.36 5.64
C ALA A 88 2.60 8.35 4.58
N ALA A 89 1.52 8.05 3.85
CA ALA A 89 0.96 8.96 2.85
C ALA A 89 0.27 10.19 3.50
N SER A 90 -0.30 10.00 4.68
CA SER A 90 -0.97 11.03 5.48
C SER A 90 0.00 11.97 6.22
N VAL A 91 1.32 11.75 6.13
CA VAL A 91 2.35 12.68 6.66
C VAL A 91 2.20 14.06 6.02
N VAL A 92 1.93 14.09 4.72
CA VAL A 92 1.75 15.33 3.96
C VAL A 92 0.52 16.09 4.45
N THR A 93 -0.56 15.38 4.76
CA THR A 93 -1.79 15.95 5.32
C THR A 93 -1.58 16.61 6.67
N CYS A 94 -0.59 16.16 7.46
CA CYS A 94 -0.23 16.81 8.72
C CYS A 94 0.19 18.27 8.51
N LEU A 95 0.90 18.57 7.41
CA LEU A 95 1.50 19.89 7.18
C LEU A 95 0.45 21.00 7.18
N ASP A 96 -0.58 20.86 6.36
CA ASP A 96 -1.64 21.86 6.23
C ASP A 96 -2.88 21.53 7.08
N GLY A 97 -3.24 20.26 7.17
CA GLY A 97 -4.41 19.82 7.94
C GLY A 97 -4.30 20.17 9.42
N HIS A 98 -3.14 19.92 10.03
CA HIS A 98 -2.92 20.26 11.44
C HIS A 98 -2.83 21.79 11.67
N ALA A 99 -2.25 22.53 10.73
CA ALA A 99 -2.24 23.99 10.77
C ALA A 99 -3.67 24.56 10.72
N MET A 100 -4.53 24.03 9.85
CA MET A 100 -5.96 24.38 9.80
C MET A 100 -6.67 24.05 11.12
N ALA A 101 -6.37 22.89 11.73
CA ALA A 101 -6.94 22.51 13.02
C ALA A 101 -6.56 23.49 14.14
N LYS A 102 -5.30 23.93 14.21
CA LYS A 102 -4.83 24.95 15.17
C LYS A 102 -5.55 26.29 15.01
N GLN A 103 -5.91 26.65 13.78
CA GLN A 103 -6.68 27.85 13.44
C GLN A 103 -8.19 27.72 13.72
N GLY A 104 -8.65 26.61 14.30
CA GLY A 104 -10.07 26.36 14.57
C GLY A 104 -10.85 25.85 13.35
N ARG A 105 -10.16 25.53 12.25
CA ARG A 105 -10.73 25.00 10.99
C ARG A 105 -10.54 23.48 10.85
N ALA A 106 -10.55 22.75 11.96
CA ALA A 106 -10.43 21.29 11.96
C ALA A 106 -11.60 20.61 11.20
N GLY A 107 -12.82 21.12 11.37
CA GLY A 107 -14.02 20.59 10.69
C GLY A 107 -13.88 20.62 9.16
N PRO A 108 -13.65 21.79 8.53
CA PRO A 108 -13.45 21.88 7.09
C PRO A 108 -12.27 21.06 6.58
N ALA A 109 -11.18 20.94 7.33
CA ALA A 109 -10.03 20.10 6.95
C ALA A 109 -10.42 18.61 6.89
N LEU A 110 -11.07 18.09 7.93
CA LEU A 110 -11.56 16.71 7.99
C LEU A 110 -12.62 16.43 6.92
N GLY A 111 -13.56 17.37 6.76
CA GLY A 111 -14.60 17.28 5.75
C GLY A 111 -14.02 17.23 4.34
N MET A 112 -13.06 18.11 4.04
CA MET A 112 -12.40 18.13 2.74
C MET A 112 -11.55 16.89 2.49
N ALA A 113 -10.83 16.39 3.50
CA ALA A 113 -10.08 15.14 3.38
C ALA A 113 -11.00 13.96 3.00
N ALA A 114 -12.12 13.78 3.70
CA ALA A 114 -13.07 12.70 3.40
C ALA A 114 -13.74 12.85 2.02
N LEU A 115 -14.12 14.08 1.64
CA LEU A 115 -14.76 14.37 0.36
C LEU A 115 -13.79 14.25 -0.83
N ALA A 116 -12.55 14.73 -0.68
CA ALA A 116 -11.49 14.58 -1.68
C ALA A 116 -11.19 13.11 -1.92
N SER A 117 -11.03 12.34 -0.84
CA SER A 117 -10.83 10.89 -0.88
C SER A 117 -11.97 10.19 -1.62
N PHE A 118 -13.21 10.57 -1.31
CA PHE A 118 -14.39 9.96 -1.93
C PHE A 118 -14.48 10.25 -3.43
N ILE A 119 -14.29 11.51 -3.82
CA ILE A 119 -14.31 11.91 -5.23
C ILE A 119 -13.18 11.19 -5.99
N ALA A 120 -11.97 11.20 -5.45
CA ALA A 120 -10.81 10.60 -6.09
C ALA A 120 -10.93 9.08 -6.22
N GLY A 121 -11.36 8.39 -5.15
CA GLY A 121 -11.64 6.95 -5.18
C GLY A 121 -12.73 6.60 -6.20
N THR A 122 -13.79 7.41 -6.29
CA THR A 122 -14.86 7.19 -7.27
C THR A 122 -14.37 7.39 -8.71
N LEU A 123 -13.60 8.44 -8.97
CA LEU A 123 -12.99 8.70 -10.28
C LEU A 123 -12.00 7.60 -10.66
N ALA A 124 -11.14 7.18 -9.73
CA ALA A 124 -10.19 6.10 -9.95
C ALA A 124 -10.89 4.75 -10.22
N ASN A 125 -11.97 4.44 -9.48
CA ASN A 125 -12.79 3.25 -9.71
C ASN A 125 -13.47 3.29 -11.08
N LEU A 126 -13.93 4.47 -11.53
CA LEU A 126 -14.50 4.66 -12.87
C LEU A 126 -13.45 4.41 -13.95
N ILE A 127 -12.25 4.96 -13.80
CA ILE A 127 -11.14 4.72 -14.74
C ILE A 127 -10.78 3.23 -14.74
N LEU A 128 -10.65 2.60 -13.56
CA LEU A 128 -10.44 1.15 -13.41
C LEU A 128 -11.52 0.35 -14.16
N THR A 129 -12.80 0.67 -13.96
CA THR A 129 -13.93 -0.03 -14.59
C THR A 129 -13.86 0.08 -16.11
N ILE A 130 -13.57 1.26 -16.65
CA ILE A 130 -13.46 1.51 -18.09
C ILE A 130 -12.21 0.83 -18.68
N MET A 131 -11.08 0.87 -17.98
CA MET A 131 -9.81 0.31 -18.45
C MET A 131 -9.69 -1.21 -18.28
N SER A 132 -10.45 -1.81 -17.35
CA SER A 132 -10.35 -3.22 -16.97
C SER A 132 -10.37 -4.18 -18.17
N PRO A 133 -11.31 -4.09 -19.14
CA PRO A 133 -11.32 -5.01 -20.28
C PRO A 133 -10.10 -4.85 -21.19
N GLY A 134 -9.65 -3.61 -21.41
CA GLY A 134 -8.47 -3.33 -22.23
C GLY A 134 -7.19 -3.87 -21.59
N LEU A 135 -7.10 -3.77 -20.27
CA LEU A 135 -6.00 -4.33 -19.50
C LEU A 135 -6.02 -5.86 -19.47
N ALA A 136 -7.19 -6.48 -19.34
CA ALA A 136 -7.32 -7.94 -19.44
C ALA A 136 -6.89 -8.43 -20.83
N ALA A 137 -7.30 -7.75 -21.91
CA ALA A 137 -6.87 -8.09 -23.26
C ALA A 137 -5.36 -7.91 -23.48
N LEU A 138 -4.75 -6.90 -22.86
CA LEU A 138 -3.31 -6.72 -22.87
C LEU A 138 -2.60 -7.81 -22.07
N ALA A 139 -3.12 -8.15 -20.88
CA ALA A 139 -2.61 -9.16 -19.98
C ALA A 139 -2.61 -10.56 -20.63
N LEU A 140 -3.58 -10.88 -21.49
CA LEU A 140 -3.60 -12.13 -22.26
C LEU A 140 -2.42 -12.28 -23.24
N LYS A 141 -1.69 -11.20 -23.55
CA LYS A 141 -0.48 -11.24 -24.39
C LYS A 141 0.79 -11.52 -23.60
N PHE A 142 0.72 -11.62 -22.27
CA PHE A 142 1.88 -11.81 -21.41
C PHE A 142 2.18 -13.30 -21.27
N GLY A 143 3.39 -13.68 -21.66
CA GLY A 143 3.99 -14.97 -21.34
C GLY A 143 5.02 -14.85 -20.22
N PRO A 144 5.76 -15.93 -19.92
CA PRO A 144 6.79 -15.95 -18.88
C PRO A 144 7.87 -14.87 -19.07
N VAL A 145 8.15 -14.50 -20.34
CA VAL A 145 9.16 -13.50 -20.70
C VAL A 145 8.71 -12.11 -20.25
N GLU A 146 7.47 -11.73 -20.55
CA GLU A 146 6.89 -10.44 -20.16
C GLU A 146 6.69 -10.36 -18.65
N TYR A 147 6.26 -11.44 -17.99
CA TYR A 147 6.13 -11.49 -16.53
C TYR A 147 7.46 -11.27 -15.82
N THR A 148 8.52 -11.94 -16.28
CA THR A 148 9.88 -11.76 -15.72
C THR A 148 10.31 -10.30 -15.86
N SER A 149 10.19 -9.74 -17.05
CA SER A 149 10.59 -8.35 -17.32
C SER A 149 9.77 -7.34 -16.50
N LEU A 150 8.48 -7.58 -16.32
CA LEU A 150 7.61 -6.71 -15.53
C LEU A 150 7.92 -6.78 -14.03
N MET A 151 8.24 -7.96 -13.49
CA MET A 151 8.72 -8.11 -12.11
C MET A 151 10.08 -7.44 -11.90
N VAL A 152 11.00 -7.56 -12.87
CA VAL A 152 12.27 -6.83 -12.86
C VAL A 152 12.03 -5.32 -12.83
N LEU A 153 11.16 -4.81 -13.72
CA LEU A 153 10.78 -3.40 -13.70
C LEU A 153 10.21 -3.01 -12.34
N GLY A 154 9.35 -3.84 -11.74
CA GLY A 154 8.76 -3.55 -10.43
C GLY A 154 9.75 -3.51 -9.27
N PHE A 155 10.76 -4.37 -9.27
CA PHE A 155 11.86 -4.25 -8.31
C PHE A 155 12.71 -3.02 -8.56
N VAL A 156 13.00 -2.71 -9.82
CA VAL A 156 13.74 -1.50 -10.21
C VAL A 156 12.99 -0.27 -9.73
N THR A 157 11.72 -0.10 -10.07
CA THR A 157 10.90 1.06 -9.65
C THR A 157 10.72 1.13 -8.15
N THR A 158 10.60 0.00 -7.45
CA THR A 158 10.55 -0.02 -5.97
C THR A 158 11.80 0.62 -5.37
N ILE A 159 13.00 0.38 -5.94
CA ILE A 159 14.25 1.00 -5.47
C ILE A 159 14.20 2.53 -5.60
N PHE A 160 13.49 3.08 -6.59
CA PHE A 160 13.33 4.53 -6.77
C PHE A 160 12.33 5.17 -5.82
N MET A 161 11.33 4.41 -5.38
CA MET A 161 10.17 4.95 -4.68
C MET A 161 10.25 4.76 -3.16
N VAL A 162 11.17 3.91 -2.70
CA VAL A 162 11.56 3.80 -1.29
C VAL A 162 12.23 5.09 -0.82
N ASN A 163 11.83 5.57 0.36
CA ASN A 163 12.50 6.71 0.98
C ASN A 163 13.84 6.26 1.56
N GLY A 164 14.89 7.02 1.25
CA GLY A 164 16.23 6.78 1.78
C GLY A 164 17.19 6.14 0.77
N PRO A 165 18.29 5.54 1.26
CA PRO A 165 19.34 5.07 0.37
C PRO A 165 18.92 3.83 -0.43
N ALA A 166 19.01 3.89 -1.76
CA ALA A 166 18.77 2.75 -2.65
C ALA A 166 19.46 1.43 -2.27
N PRO A 167 20.70 1.40 -1.71
CA PRO A 167 21.30 0.15 -1.25
C PRO A 167 20.49 -0.54 -0.16
N LYS A 168 19.82 0.22 0.72
CA LYS A 168 18.93 -0.36 1.73
C LYS A 168 17.75 -1.07 1.06
N ALA A 169 17.12 -0.44 0.07
CA ALA A 169 16.04 -1.05 -0.72
C ALA A 169 16.49 -2.34 -1.42
N LEU A 170 17.68 -2.33 -2.05
CA LEU A 170 18.28 -3.50 -2.69
C LEU A 170 18.51 -4.65 -1.71
N ILE A 171 19.02 -4.37 -0.51
CA ILE A 171 19.21 -5.37 0.55
C ILE A 171 17.86 -5.98 0.95
N MET A 172 16.81 -5.17 1.10
CA MET A 172 15.48 -5.65 1.46
C MET A 172 14.86 -6.53 0.37
N ILE A 173 15.02 -6.16 -0.90
CA ILE A 173 14.57 -6.97 -2.04
C ILE A 173 15.34 -8.28 -2.10
N ALA A 174 16.67 -8.25 -1.99
CA ALA A 174 17.51 -9.44 -1.98
C ALA A 174 17.17 -10.37 -0.81
N ALA A 175 16.96 -9.81 0.39
CA ALA A 175 16.53 -10.56 1.57
C ALA A 175 15.16 -11.21 1.36
N GLY A 176 14.18 -10.49 0.80
CA GLY A 176 12.86 -11.02 0.49
C GLY A 176 12.91 -12.18 -0.51
N ILE A 177 13.65 -12.02 -1.61
CA ILE A 177 13.87 -13.09 -2.60
C ILE A 177 14.55 -14.29 -1.93
N PHE A 178 15.61 -14.07 -1.14
CA PHE A 178 16.31 -15.14 -0.43
C PHE A 178 15.37 -15.91 0.50
N LEU A 179 14.59 -15.21 1.33
CA LEU A 179 13.60 -15.83 2.22
C LEU A 179 12.58 -16.66 1.45
N ALA A 180 12.15 -16.19 0.27
CA ALA A 180 11.21 -16.93 -0.58
C ALA A 180 11.80 -18.18 -1.23
N THR A 181 13.13 -18.30 -1.31
CA THR A 181 13.78 -19.51 -1.82
C THR A 181 13.93 -20.62 -0.77
N ILE A 182 13.69 -20.31 0.52
CA ILE A 182 13.76 -21.28 1.61
C ILE A 182 12.56 -22.22 1.51
N GLY A 183 12.82 -23.52 1.52
CA GLY A 183 11.80 -24.56 1.39
C GLY A 183 11.92 -25.36 0.11
N THR A 184 10.80 -25.92 -0.34
CA THR A 184 10.75 -26.78 -1.52
C THR A 184 10.81 -25.95 -2.80
N ASP A 185 11.76 -26.22 -3.68
CA ASP A 185 11.77 -25.66 -5.03
C ASP A 185 10.60 -26.25 -5.85
N HIS A 186 9.66 -25.41 -6.26
CA HIS A 186 8.50 -25.83 -7.06
C HIS A 186 8.87 -26.39 -8.44
N VAL A 187 10.06 -26.06 -8.96
CA VAL A 187 10.49 -26.53 -10.29
C VAL A 187 11.22 -27.87 -10.21
N SER A 188 12.18 -28.03 -9.30
CA SER A 188 12.98 -29.25 -9.19
C SER A 188 12.54 -30.23 -8.11
N GLY A 189 11.68 -29.81 -7.17
CA GLY A 189 11.34 -30.56 -5.96
C GLY A 189 12.44 -30.60 -4.90
N ALA A 190 13.59 -29.95 -5.14
CA ALA A 190 14.71 -29.95 -4.20
C ALA A 190 14.40 -29.12 -2.96
N LEU A 191 14.84 -29.61 -1.79
CA LEU A 191 14.76 -28.86 -0.53
C LEU A 191 15.93 -27.88 -0.44
N ARG A 192 15.62 -26.58 -0.33
CA ARG A 192 16.59 -25.48 -0.25
C ARG A 192 16.58 -24.85 1.14
N TYR A 193 17.74 -24.76 1.77
CA TYR A 193 17.92 -24.07 3.05
C TYR A 193 16.97 -24.53 4.18
N THR A 194 16.53 -25.80 4.16
CA THR A 194 15.66 -26.35 5.21
C THR A 194 16.42 -26.79 6.45
N PHE A 195 17.75 -26.93 6.36
CA PHE A 195 18.64 -27.37 7.44
C PHE A 195 18.17 -28.66 8.16
N GLY A 196 17.47 -29.55 7.45
CA GLY A 196 16.91 -30.78 8.01
C GLY A 196 15.63 -30.60 8.85
N SER A 197 15.13 -29.38 9.01
CA SER A 197 13.89 -29.10 9.75
C SER A 197 12.66 -29.36 8.89
N GLN A 198 11.73 -30.17 9.40
CA GLN A 198 10.44 -30.41 8.74
C GLN A 198 9.59 -29.14 8.64
N ASN A 199 9.70 -28.24 9.62
CA ASN A 199 8.96 -26.98 9.64
C ASN A 199 9.39 -26.02 8.50
N LEU A 200 10.60 -26.19 7.95
CA LEU A 200 11.11 -25.34 6.87
C LEU A 200 10.86 -25.91 5.47
N ILE A 201 10.28 -27.11 5.34
CA ILE A 201 9.99 -27.72 4.02
C ILE A 201 9.03 -26.84 3.21
N GLY A 202 8.05 -26.24 3.87
CA GLY A 202 7.11 -25.28 3.27
C GLY A 202 7.63 -23.84 3.18
N GLY A 203 8.86 -23.58 3.62
CA GLY A 203 9.38 -22.22 3.80
C GLY A 203 8.80 -21.55 5.06
N PHE A 204 8.97 -20.24 5.16
CA PHE A 204 8.38 -19.46 6.25
C PHE A 204 6.94 -19.07 5.91
N ASP A 205 6.03 -19.14 6.87
CA ASP A 205 4.65 -18.71 6.60
C ASP A 205 4.58 -17.18 6.37
N LEU A 206 3.86 -16.77 5.30
CA LEU A 206 3.70 -15.36 4.95
C LEU A 206 3.08 -14.56 6.11
N VAL A 207 2.07 -15.12 6.77
CA VAL A 207 1.38 -14.47 7.88
C VAL A 207 2.35 -14.25 9.04
N ALA A 208 3.17 -15.26 9.37
CA ALA A 208 4.16 -15.14 10.43
C ALA A 208 5.18 -14.02 10.15
N ILE A 209 5.74 -13.97 8.95
CA ILE A 209 6.69 -12.92 8.55
C ILE A 209 6.04 -11.54 8.66
N VAL A 210 4.85 -11.37 8.07
CA VAL A 210 4.19 -10.07 7.98
C VAL A 210 3.71 -9.60 9.37
N MET A 211 3.14 -10.49 10.19
CA MET A 211 2.77 -10.17 11.58
C MET A 211 3.98 -9.78 12.42
N GLY A 212 5.12 -10.45 12.25
CA GLY A 212 6.37 -10.03 12.88
C GLY A 212 6.81 -8.64 12.41
N LEU A 213 7.05 -8.51 11.11
CA LEU A 213 7.61 -7.30 10.51
C LEU A 213 6.72 -6.06 10.64
N PHE A 214 5.39 -6.18 10.64
CA PHE A 214 4.48 -5.02 10.67
C PHE A 214 3.58 -4.95 11.90
N GLY A 215 3.20 -6.07 12.51
CA GLY A 215 2.44 -6.06 13.75
C GLY A 215 3.34 -5.85 14.96
N VAL A 216 4.17 -6.85 15.25
CA VAL A 216 5.01 -6.89 16.46
C VAL A 216 6.06 -5.79 16.47
N SER A 217 6.78 -5.59 15.35
CA SER A 217 7.85 -4.57 15.31
C SER A 217 7.34 -3.14 15.49
N GLU A 218 6.14 -2.87 14.98
CA GLU A 218 5.50 -1.56 15.05
C GLU A 218 5.03 -1.27 16.46
N VAL A 219 4.47 -2.27 17.15
CA VAL A 219 4.17 -2.20 18.58
C VAL A 219 5.43 -1.87 19.38
N MET A 220 6.54 -2.58 19.15
CA MET A 220 7.80 -2.33 19.86
C MET A 220 8.31 -0.90 19.66
N LEU A 221 8.22 -0.35 18.45
CA LEU A 221 8.62 1.05 18.18
C LEU A 221 7.72 2.08 18.85
N ASN A 222 6.41 1.87 18.85
CA ASN A 222 5.48 2.83 19.43
C ASN A 222 5.53 2.86 20.96
N VAL A 223 5.84 1.72 21.61
CA VAL A 223 6.09 1.68 23.06
C VAL A 223 7.28 2.55 23.45
N GLU A 224 8.31 2.67 22.61
CA GLU A 224 9.46 3.54 22.84
C GLU A 224 9.12 5.03 22.66
N LYS A 225 8.23 5.33 21.71
CA LYS A 225 7.85 6.69 21.32
C LYS A 225 6.66 7.26 22.09
N ILE A 226 6.35 6.78 23.30
CA ILE A 226 5.25 7.34 24.13
C ILE A 226 5.58 8.79 24.52
N ALA A 227 5.41 9.70 23.56
CA ALA A 227 5.47 11.14 23.73
C ALA A 227 4.06 11.61 24.08
N ARG A 228 3.98 12.53 25.04
CA ARG A 228 2.74 13.22 25.41
C ARG A 228 2.25 14.03 24.21
N SER A 229 1.30 13.48 23.48
CA SER A 229 0.62 14.22 22.42
C SER A 229 -0.58 14.93 23.02
N GLU A 230 -0.52 16.26 23.08
CA GLU A 230 -1.71 17.06 23.41
C GLU A 230 -2.67 16.99 22.23
N ILE A 231 -3.81 16.34 22.44
CA ILE A 231 -4.89 16.38 21.46
C ILE A 231 -5.36 17.84 21.38
N VAL A 232 -5.35 18.44 20.18
CA VAL A 232 -5.92 19.76 19.94
C VAL A 232 -7.45 19.66 20.06
N SER A 233 -7.92 19.64 21.31
CA SER A 233 -9.32 19.46 21.69
C SER A 233 -10.01 20.83 21.79
N LYS A 234 -10.10 21.56 20.67
CA LYS A 234 -11.10 22.64 20.54
C LYS A 234 -12.40 22.06 20.00
N LYS A 235 -13.55 22.60 20.42
CA LYS A 235 -14.87 22.20 19.89
C LYS A 235 -14.81 22.24 18.36
N ILE A 236 -15.07 21.11 17.72
CA ILE A 236 -15.15 21.05 16.27
C ILE A 236 -16.39 21.84 15.85
N GLY A 237 -16.16 22.91 15.08
CA GLY A 237 -17.22 23.71 14.50
C GLY A 237 -17.88 23.00 13.32
N ARG A 238 -18.24 23.76 12.28
CA ARG A 238 -18.85 23.21 11.05
C ARG A 238 -17.93 22.18 10.39
N LEU A 239 -18.43 20.96 10.17
CA LEU A 239 -17.69 19.88 9.49
C LEU A 239 -17.57 20.10 7.97
N LEU A 240 -18.60 20.68 7.35
CA LEU A 240 -18.62 20.85 5.90
C LEU A 240 -17.75 22.04 5.45
N PRO A 241 -16.90 21.86 4.42
CA PRO A 241 -16.14 22.95 3.80
C PRO A 241 -17.06 24.07 3.31
N SER A 242 -16.54 25.30 3.24
CA SER A 242 -17.23 26.44 2.63
C SER A 242 -17.27 26.34 1.10
N LEU A 243 -18.06 27.19 0.44
CA LEU A 243 -18.04 27.27 -1.04
C LEU A 243 -16.68 27.72 -1.58
N GLN A 244 -15.98 28.58 -0.84
CA GLN A 244 -14.63 29.00 -1.20
C GLN A 244 -13.64 27.83 -1.09
N ASP A 245 -13.73 27.06 -0.01
CA ASP A 245 -12.94 25.84 0.18
C ASP A 245 -13.10 24.86 -0.98
N TRP A 246 -14.33 24.68 -1.48
CA TRP A 246 -14.62 23.88 -2.66
C TRP A 246 -14.01 24.46 -3.94
N ARG A 247 -14.12 25.77 -4.14
CA ARG A 247 -13.54 26.46 -5.30
C ARG A 247 -12.02 26.35 -5.34
N ASP A 248 -11.37 26.35 -4.18
CA ASP A 248 -9.92 26.22 -4.10
C ASP A 248 -9.47 24.76 -4.25
N SER A 249 -10.34 23.80 -3.89
CA SER A 249 -10.00 22.37 -3.84
C SER A 249 -10.36 21.56 -5.10
N TRP A 250 -11.30 21.97 -5.94
CA TRP A 250 -11.77 21.11 -7.06
C TRP A 250 -10.64 20.75 -8.04
N ALA A 251 -9.78 21.71 -8.39
CA ALA A 251 -8.69 21.48 -9.34
C ALA A 251 -7.55 20.63 -8.73
N PRO A 252 -7.12 20.89 -7.47
CA PRO A 252 -6.24 19.97 -6.74
C PRO A 252 -6.77 18.54 -6.65
N ILE A 253 -8.07 18.35 -6.39
CA ILE A 253 -8.68 17.01 -6.32
C ILE A 253 -8.55 16.28 -7.66
N LEU A 254 -8.86 16.94 -8.78
CA LEU A 254 -8.77 16.31 -10.11
C LEU A 254 -7.33 15.97 -10.48
N ARG A 255 -6.37 16.89 -10.26
CA ARG A 255 -4.95 16.64 -10.52
C ARG A 255 -4.40 15.54 -9.62
N GLY A 256 -4.72 15.59 -8.33
CA GLY A 256 -4.37 14.57 -7.35
C GLY A 256 -4.93 13.20 -7.75
N SER A 257 -6.20 13.13 -8.15
CA SER A 257 -6.84 11.89 -8.62
C SER A 257 -6.11 11.27 -9.81
N GLY A 258 -5.77 12.08 -10.82
CA GLY A 258 -5.03 11.61 -12.00
C GLY A 258 -3.61 11.14 -11.66
N LEU A 259 -2.85 11.94 -10.90
CA LEU A 259 -1.50 11.59 -10.46
C LEU A 259 -1.50 10.34 -9.59
N GLY A 260 -2.41 10.27 -8.62
CA GLY A 260 -2.58 9.13 -7.72
C GLY A 260 -2.88 7.86 -8.48
N PHE A 261 -3.86 7.88 -9.38
CA PHE A 261 -4.20 6.72 -10.20
C PHE A 261 -3.00 6.20 -11.00
N ILE A 262 -2.27 7.09 -11.69
CA ILE A 262 -1.09 6.70 -12.48
C ILE A 262 -0.01 6.08 -11.57
N LEU A 263 0.29 6.70 -10.44
CA LEU A 263 1.30 6.21 -9.50
C LEU A 263 0.88 4.93 -8.78
N GLY A 264 -0.42 4.68 -8.63
CA GLY A 264 -0.95 3.42 -8.09
C GLY A 264 -0.81 2.26 -9.07
N VAL A 265 -1.02 2.51 -10.36
CA VAL A 265 -0.87 1.50 -11.43
C VAL A 265 0.60 1.13 -11.66
N LEU A 266 1.51 2.09 -11.45
CA LEU A 266 2.93 1.85 -11.63
C LEU A 266 3.46 0.91 -10.52
N PRO A 267 4.15 -0.20 -10.88
CA PRO A 267 4.79 -1.04 -9.88
C PRO A 267 5.88 -0.25 -9.16
N GLY A 268 6.10 -0.52 -7.88
CA GLY A 268 6.95 0.28 -6.99
C GLY A 268 6.29 1.57 -6.50
N GLY A 269 5.21 2.02 -7.13
CA GLY A 269 4.46 3.19 -6.72
C GLY A 269 3.46 2.92 -5.62
N GLY A 270 2.71 3.96 -5.27
CA GLY A 270 1.71 3.82 -4.23
C GLY A 270 1.28 5.13 -3.61
N PRO A 271 0.47 5.04 -2.55
CA PRO A 271 -0.21 6.19 -1.98
C PRO A 271 0.77 7.21 -1.39
N VAL A 272 1.88 6.75 -0.79
CA VAL A 272 2.91 7.62 -0.21
C VAL A 272 3.50 8.56 -1.25
N THR A 273 4.08 8.02 -2.32
CA THR A 273 4.71 8.84 -3.36
C THR A 273 3.67 9.71 -4.08
N ALA A 274 2.43 9.21 -4.25
CA ALA A 274 1.34 9.97 -4.82
C ALA A 274 0.99 11.22 -4.01
N SER A 275 0.85 11.09 -2.68
CA SER A 275 0.55 12.23 -1.80
C SER A 275 1.68 13.26 -1.77
N PHE A 276 2.94 12.82 -1.69
CA PHE A 276 4.10 13.73 -1.73
C PHE A 276 4.22 14.49 -3.06
N LEU A 277 4.10 13.78 -4.19
CA LEU A 277 4.18 14.42 -5.51
C LEU A 277 3.00 15.35 -5.78
N SER A 278 1.79 14.97 -5.34
CA SER A 278 0.63 15.85 -5.42
C SER A 278 0.86 17.14 -4.64
N TYR A 279 1.34 17.07 -3.40
CA TYR A 279 1.65 18.26 -2.61
C TYR A 279 2.70 19.17 -3.27
N ALA A 280 3.78 18.57 -3.77
CA ALA A 280 4.84 19.30 -4.46
C ALA A 280 4.31 19.98 -5.74
N ALA A 281 3.46 19.29 -6.50
CA ALA A 281 2.81 19.84 -7.69
C ALA A 281 1.87 20.99 -7.34
N GLU A 282 1.01 20.83 -6.33
CA GLU A 282 0.08 21.87 -5.89
C GLU A 282 0.79 23.11 -5.36
N ARG A 283 1.85 22.93 -4.56
CA ARG A 283 2.68 24.04 -4.09
C ARG A 283 3.34 24.80 -5.24
N ARG A 284 3.82 24.09 -6.27
CA ARG A 284 4.50 24.68 -7.43
C ARG A 284 3.53 25.40 -8.38
N LEU A 285 2.30 24.90 -8.52
CA LEU A 285 1.27 25.48 -9.38
C LEU A 285 0.51 26.62 -8.71
N SER A 286 0.53 26.68 -7.39
CA SER A 286 -0.16 27.71 -6.62
C SER A 286 0.37 29.11 -6.92
N ARG A 287 -0.54 30.08 -6.98
CA ARG A 287 -0.21 31.51 -7.03
C ARG A 287 0.29 32.06 -5.69
N THR A 288 0.03 31.33 -4.60
CA THR A 288 0.45 31.66 -3.23
C THR A 288 1.11 30.44 -2.57
N PRO A 289 2.34 30.06 -2.98
CA PRO A 289 3.05 28.91 -2.42
C PRO A 289 3.37 29.03 -0.93
N GLU A 290 3.33 30.24 -0.37
CA GLU A 290 3.65 30.56 1.03
C GLU A 290 2.58 30.06 2.00
N ARG A 291 1.35 29.83 1.53
CA ARG A 291 0.24 29.30 2.34
C ARG A 291 0.42 27.81 2.67
N PHE A 292 1.20 27.07 1.88
CA PHE A 292 1.45 25.64 2.09
C PHE A 292 2.32 25.44 3.35
N GLY A 293 1.88 24.54 4.22
CA GLY A 293 2.41 24.34 5.58
C GLY A 293 1.85 25.33 6.60
N GLN A 294 0.96 26.25 6.19
CA GLN A 294 0.29 27.22 7.05
C GLN A 294 -1.25 27.04 7.05
N GLY A 295 -1.76 25.96 6.46
CA GLY A 295 -3.19 25.63 6.45
C GLY A 295 -3.87 25.93 5.11
N ALA A 296 -3.17 25.72 4.00
CA ALA A 296 -3.75 25.71 2.67
C ALA A 296 -4.63 24.47 2.49
N ILE A 297 -5.91 24.66 2.17
CA ILE A 297 -6.84 23.54 1.98
C ILE A 297 -6.48 22.70 0.75
N GLU A 298 -5.86 23.33 -0.25
CA GLU A 298 -5.30 22.70 -1.44
C GLU A 298 -4.22 21.67 -1.07
N GLY A 299 -3.45 21.95 -0.01
CA GLY A 299 -2.44 21.07 0.59
C GLY A 299 -3.00 19.88 1.37
N VAL A 300 -4.33 19.84 1.59
CA VAL A 300 -5.05 18.67 2.12
C VAL A 300 -5.77 17.95 0.99
N ALA A 301 -6.54 18.67 0.18
CA ALA A 301 -7.42 18.09 -0.83
C ALA A 301 -6.66 17.35 -1.95
N GLY A 302 -5.55 17.91 -2.44
CA GLY A 302 -4.74 17.28 -3.48
C GLY A 302 -4.09 15.97 -3.01
N PRO A 303 -3.31 15.99 -1.91
CA PRO A 303 -2.65 14.79 -1.39
C PRO A 303 -3.61 13.67 -0.96
N GLU A 304 -4.77 14.01 -0.37
CA GLU A 304 -5.79 13.02 0.00
C GLU A 304 -6.49 12.41 -1.22
N ALA A 305 -6.72 13.22 -2.26
CA ALA A 305 -7.19 12.70 -3.55
C ALA A 305 -6.17 11.76 -4.19
N ALA A 306 -4.88 12.13 -4.18
CA ALA A 306 -3.82 11.31 -4.73
C ALA A 306 -3.62 10.00 -3.96
N ASN A 307 -3.69 10.06 -2.62
CA ASN A 307 -3.65 8.91 -1.73
C ASN A 307 -4.68 7.87 -2.17
N ASN A 308 -5.96 8.25 -2.16
CA ASN A 308 -7.07 7.33 -2.40
C ASN A 308 -7.18 6.88 -3.85
N ALA A 309 -6.86 7.73 -4.82
CA ALA A 309 -6.81 7.31 -6.22
C ALA A 309 -5.69 6.28 -6.47
N ALA A 310 -4.55 6.40 -5.79
CA ALA A 310 -3.47 5.42 -5.88
C ALA A 310 -3.87 4.06 -5.31
N VAL A 311 -4.65 4.03 -4.23
CA VAL A 311 -5.16 2.80 -3.62
C VAL A 311 -6.04 2.02 -4.62
N SER A 312 -6.98 2.70 -5.29
CA SER A 312 -7.79 2.10 -6.37
C SER A 312 -6.95 1.72 -7.59
N GLY A 313 -5.99 2.57 -8.00
CA GLY A 313 -5.07 2.27 -9.10
C GLY A 313 -4.20 1.04 -8.84
N SER A 314 -3.81 0.82 -7.58
CA SER A 314 -2.98 -0.32 -7.14
C SER A 314 -3.68 -1.67 -7.29
N MET A 315 -5.02 -1.68 -7.28
CA MET A 315 -5.79 -2.92 -7.51
C MET A 315 -5.69 -3.40 -8.95
N ILE A 316 -5.37 -2.51 -9.90
CA ILE A 316 -5.33 -2.86 -11.31
C ILE A 316 -4.29 -3.93 -11.61
N PRO A 317 -2.98 -3.72 -11.33
CA PRO A 317 -1.97 -4.73 -11.66
C PRO A 317 -2.16 -5.99 -10.82
N LEU A 318 -2.66 -5.86 -9.59
CA LEU A 318 -2.97 -7.00 -8.74
C LEU A 318 -4.04 -7.90 -9.35
N LEU A 319 -5.21 -7.36 -9.71
CA LEU A 319 -6.33 -8.17 -10.20
C LEU A 319 -6.14 -8.63 -11.65
N SER A 320 -5.52 -7.80 -12.50
CA SER A 320 -5.38 -8.09 -13.94
C SER A 320 -4.11 -8.86 -14.30
N LEU A 321 -3.00 -8.63 -13.59
CA LEU A 321 -1.70 -9.24 -13.88
C LEU A 321 -1.23 -10.18 -12.76
N GLY A 322 -1.88 -10.18 -11.59
CA GLY A 322 -1.35 -10.93 -10.44
C GLY A 322 -0.02 -10.37 -9.94
N LEU A 323 0.23 -9.08 -10.18
CA LEU A 323 1.47 -8.42 -9.80
C LEU A 323 1.19 -7.28 -8.83
N PRO A 324 1.65 -7.38 -7.56
CA PRO A 324 1.52 -6.28 -6.61
C PRO A 324 2.38 -5.09 -6.99
N SER A 325 1.80 -3.89 -6.90
CA SER A 325 2.54 -2.63 -7.10
C SER A 325 3.33 -2.19 -5.87
N ASN A 326 2.96 -2.63 -4.66
CA ASN A 326 3.63 -2.28 -3.40
C ASN A 326 3.41 -3.37 -2.33
N GLY A 327 4.00 -3.17 -1.15
CA GLY A 327 3.92 -4.13 -0.04
C GLY A 327 2.49 -4.45 0.44
N ILE A 328 1.55 -3.51 0.33
CA ILE A 328 0.13 -3.76 0.69
C ILE A 328 -0.50 -4.68 -0.34
N MET A 329 -0.32 -4.39 -1.63
CA MET A 329 -0.81 -5.27 -2.70
C MET A 329 -0.14 -6.65 -2.64
N ALA A 330 1.12 -6.75 -2.20
CA ALA A 330 1.81 -8.02 -2.05
C ALA A 330 1.15 -8.89 -0.98
N LEU A 331 0.74 -8.29 0.13
CA LEU A 331 -0.04 -8.98 1.15
C LEU A 331 -1.42 -9.42 0.63
N LEU A 332 -2.12 -8.57 -0.13
CA LEU A 332 -3.40 -8.95 -0.74
C LEU A 332 -3.24 -10.08 -1.79
N LEU A 333 -2.15 -10.06 -2.57
CA LEU A 333 -1.81 -11.17 -3.47
C LEU A 333 -1.59 -12.46 -2.66
N GLY A 334 -0.83 -12.38 -1.57
CA GLY A 334 -0.61 -13.51 -0.69
C GLY A 334 -1.92 -14.07 -0.11
N ALA A 335 -2.82 -13.19 0.32
CA ALA A 335 -4.16 -13.57 0.79
C ALA A 335 -4.95 -14.34 -0.28
N LEU A 336 -4.92 -13.86 -1.53
CA LEU A 336 -5.57 -14.53 -2.66
C LEU A 336 -5.01 -15.93 -2.92
N ILE A 337 -3.68 -16.04 -2.91
CA ILE A 337 -2.98 -17.31 -3.13
C ILE A 337 -3.32 -18.32 -2.04
N ILE A 338 -3.31 -17.89 -0.77
CA ILE A 338 -3.70 -18.73 0.39
C ILE A 338 -5.13 -19.26 0.22
N GLN A 339 -6.02 -18.47 -0.37
CA GLN A 339 -7.42 -18.84 -0.63
C GLN A 339 -7.63 -19.58 -1.96
N GLY A 340 -6.56 -20.03 -2.61
CA GLY A 340 -6.65 -20.79 -3.86
C GLY A 340 -7.12 -19.96 -5.05
N VAL A 341 -6.92 -18.64 -5.00
CA VAL A 341 -7.16 -17.73 -6.13
C VAL A 341 -5.81 -17.25 -6.64
N GLN A 342 -5.50 -17.61 -7.88
CA GLN A 342 -4.35 -17.04 -8.57
C GLN A 342 -4.84 -15.86 -9.43
N PRO A 343 -4.52 -14.61 -9.06
CA PRO A 343 -4.94 -13.46 -9.83
C PRO A 343 -4.14 -13.38 -11.13
N GLY A 344 -4.70 -12.71 -12.14
CA GLY A 344 -4.07 -12.63 -13.45
C GLY A 344 -5.08 -12.43 -14.59
N PRO A 345 -4.63 -12.55 -15.85
CA PRO A 345 -5.43 -12.20 -17.03
C PRO A 345 -6.73 -13.01 -17.11
N MET A 346 -6.69 -14.24 -16.62
CA MET A 346 -7.82 -15.18 -16.63
C MET A 346 -8.80 -14.95 -15.49
N LEU A 347 -8.51 -14.08 -14.51
CA LEU A 347 -9.39 -13.87 -13.36
C LEU A 347 -10.74 -13.29 -13.80
N MET A 348 -10.72 -12.36 -14.76
CA MET A 348 -11.94 -11.73 -15.30
C MET A 348 -12.83 -12.73 -16.05
N THR A 349 -12.26 -13.78 -16.64
CA THR A 349 -13.00 -14.78 -17.43
C THR A 349 -13.36 -16.03 -16.62
N GLN A 350 -12.47 -16.51 -15.76
CA GLN A 350 -12.65 -17.72 -14.95
C GLN A 350 -13.40 -17.45 -13.63
N LYS A 351 -13.22 -16.28 -13.03
CA LYS A 351 -13.89 -15.87 -11.78
C LYS A 351 -14.48 -14.45 -11.92
N PRO A 352 -15.40 -14.22 -12.87
CA PRO A 352 -15.99 -12.91 -13.11
C PRO A 352 -16.65 -12.32 -11.87
N ASP A 353 -17.31 -13.15 -11.06
CA ASP A 353 -17.96 -12.72 -9.81
C ASP A 353 -16.96 -12.15 -8.80
N LEU A 354 -15.75 -12.71 -8.75
CA LEU A 354 -14.69 -12.20 -7.89
C LEU A 354 -14.13 -10.89 -8.44
N PHE A 355 -13.79 -10.85 -9.72
CA PHE A 355 -13.21 -9.65 -10.33
C PHE A 355 -14.16 -8.45 -10.23
N TRP A 356 -15.40 -8.61 -10.72
CA TRP A 356 -16.40 -7.55 -10.71
C TRP A 356 -16.98 -7.29 -9.32
N GLY A 357 -17.05 -8.31 -8.47
CA GLY A 357 -17.42 -8.15 -7.06
C GLY A 357 -16.41 -7.28 -6.30
N VAL A 358 -15.11 -7.49 -6.48
CA VAL A 358 -14.10 -6.62 -5.86
C VAL A 358 -14.23 -5.19 -6.38
N ILE A 359 -14.33 -4.98 -7.69
CA ILE A 359 -14.48 -3.63 -8.27
C ILE A 359 -15.75 -2.93 -7.74
N ALA A 360 -16.89 -3.62 -7.72
CA ALA A 360 -18.14 -3.08 -7.17
C ALA A 360 -18.01 -2.73 -5.68
N SER A 361 -17.25 -3.53 -4.91
CA SER A 361 -17.00 -3.28 -3.50
C SER A 361 -16.17 -2.03 -3.26
N LEU A 362 -15.32 -1.63 -4.22
CA LEU A 362 -14.58 -0.38 -4.14
C LEU A 362 -15.53 0.83 -4.17
N TYR A 363 -16.61 0.77 -4.95
CA TYR A 363 -17.62 1.84 -4.95
C TYR A 363 -18.42 1.88 -3.65
N ILE A 364 -18.92 0.72 -3.23
CA ILE A 364 -19.76 0.62 -2.03
C ILE A 364 -18.95 0.97 -0.78
N GLY A 365 -17.73 0.44 -0.66
CA GLY A 365 -16.81 0.76 0.42
C GLY A 365 -16.50 2.24 0.49
N ASN A 366 -16.29 2.91 -0.65
CA ASN A 366 -16.04 4.35 -0.69
C ASN A 366 -17.24 5.16 -0.16
N VAL A 367 -18.46 4.77 -0.51
CA VAL A 367 -19.69 5.37 0.05
C VAL A 367 -19.81 5.09 1.55
N MET A 368 -19.61 3.83 1.97
CA MET A 368 -19.65 3.45 3.39
C MET A 368 -18.63 4.21 4.22
N LEU A 369 -17.41 4.40 3.71
CA LEU A 369 -16.36 5.14 4.39
C LEU A 369 -16.73 6.61 4.54
N LEU A 370 -17.34 7.24 3.53
CA LEU A 370 -17.83 8.61 3.66
C LEU A 370 -18.91 8.71 4.75
N LEU A 371 -19.84 7.74 4.77
CA LEU A 371 -20.93 7.67 5.76
C LEU A 371 -20.44 7.33 7.16
N LEU A 372 -19.32 6.62 7.32
CA LEU A 372 -18.72 6.32 8.61
C LEU A 372 -17.84 7.47 9.10
N ASN A 373 -17.02 8.07 8.23
CA ASN A 373 -16.02 9.04 8.63
C ASN A 373 -16.62 10.42 8.94
N LEU A 374 -17.53 10.94 8.12
CA LEU A 374 -18.08 12.29 8.36
C LEU A 374 -18.96 12.38 9.63
N PRO A 375 -19.98 11.52 9.83
CA PRO A 375 -20.87 11.62 10.98
C PRO A 375 -20.21 11.13 12.28
N LEU A 376 -19.32 10.14 12.22
CA LEU A 376 -18.69 9.54 13.40
C LEU A 376 -17.35 10.18 13.79
N ILE A 377 -16.96 11.31 13.20
CA ILE A 377 -15.74 12.06 13.58
C ILE A 377 -15.62 12.23 15.10
N GLY A 378 -16.73 12.52 15.79
CA GLY A 378 -16.74 12.63 17.26
C GLY A 378 -16.33 11.35 17.97
N LEU A 379 -16.76 10.18 17.46
CA LEU A 379 -16.38 8.87 17.97
C LEU A 379 -14.90 8.57 17.70
N TRP A 380 -14.42 8.83 16.48
CA TRP A 380 -13.01 8.64 16.11
C TRP A 380 -12.07 9.46 17.00
N ILE A 381 -12.47 10.68 17.37
CA ILE A 381 -11.72 11.54 18.29
C ILE A 381 -11.66 10.97 19.70
N GLN A 382 -12.74 10.34 20.17
CA GLN A 382 -12.73 9.68 21.47
C GLN A 382 -11.79 8.47 21.46
N LEU A 383 -11.70 7.74 20.35
CA LEU A 383 -10.77 6.62 20.21
C LEU A 383 -9.30 7.05 20.30
N LEU A 384 -8.95 8.26 19.84
CA LEU A 384 -7.61 8.84 20.04
C LEU A 384 -7.21 8.99 21.52
N ARG A 385 -8.18 8.95 22.45
CA ARG A 385 -7.92 9.03 23.90
C ARG A 385 -7.61 7.67 24.51
N ILE A 386 -7.79 6.56 23.78
CA ILE A 386 -7.47 5.23 24.29
C ILE A 386 -5.94 5.15 24.48
N PRO A 387 -5.47 4.84 25.70
CA PRO A 387 -4.05 4.79 25.95
C PRO A 387 -3.43 3.61 25.19
N TYR A 388 -2.30 3.87 24.52
CA TYR A 388 -1.54 2.85 23.78
C TYR A 388 -1.16 1.64 24.66
N LYS A 389 -1.03 1.85 25.98
CA LYS A 389 -0.82 0.81 27.00
C LYS A 389 -1.89 -0.30 27.00
N VAL A 390 -3.10 -0.02 26.54
CA VAL A 390 -4.21 -0.99 26.44
C VAL A 390 -4.26 -1.63 25.06
N LEU A 391 -3.82 -0.92 24.01
CA LEU A 391 -3.83 -1.42 22.63
C LEU A 391 -2.75 -2.46 22.40
N PHE A 392 -1.53 -2.23 22.92
CA PHE A 392 -0.39 -3.10 22.64
C PHE A 392 -0.59 -4.57 23.06
N PRO A 393 -1.14 -4.91 24.24
CA PRO A 393 -1.30 -6.31 24.65
C PRO A 393 -2.33 -7.02 23.77
N VAL A 394 -3.39 -6.30 23.36
CA VAL A 394 -4.43 -6.83 22.47
C VAL A 394 -3.84 -7.13 21.10
N ILE A 395 -3.02 -6.23 20.55
CA ILE A 395 -2.36 -6.44 19.25
C ILE A 395 -1.44 -7.66 19.29
N LEU A 396 -0.59 -7.77 20.33
CA LEU A 396 0.30 -8.91 20.49
C LEU A 396 -0.46 -10.22 20.64
N LEU A 397 -1.55 -10.22 21.43
CA LEU A 397 -2.41 -11.38 21.59
C LEU A 397 -3.03 -11.80 20.24
N LEU A 398 -3.56 -10.85 19.48
CA LEU A 398 -4.12 -11.09 18.16
C LEU A 398 -3.05 -11.58 17.17
N SER A 399 -1.82 -11.07 17.23
CA SER A 399 -0.70 -11.57 16.41
C SER A 399 -0.36 -13.03 16.71
N VAL A 400 -0.29 -13.39 18.01
CA VAL A 400 0.00 -14.77 18.42
C VAL A 400 -1.14 -15.71 17.99
N ILE A 401 -2.39 -15.34 18.29
CA ILE A 401 -3.56 -16.16 17.92
C ILE A 401 -3.65 -16.28 16.40
N GLY A 402 -3.50 -15.17 15.68
CA GLY A 402 -3.60 -15.13 14.24
C GLY A 402 -2.53 -15.97 13.55
N THR A 403 -1.26 -15.84 13.95
CA THR A 403 -0.16 -16.65 13.42
C THR A 403 -0.37 -18.13 13.73
N TYR A 404 -0.72 -18.47 14.97
CA TYR A 404 -0.94 -19.86 15.35
C TYR A 404 -2.11 -20.49 14.58
N SER A 405 -3.18 -19.72 14.33
CA SER A 405 -4.41 -20.22 13.71
C SER A 405 -4.25 -20.67 12.25
N VAL A 406 -3.17 -20.29 11.56
CA VAL A 406 -2.93 -20.62 10.16
C VAL A 406 -2.63 -22.10 10.00
N ASN A 407 -1.55 -22.56 10.65
CA ASN A 407 -1.05 -23.94 10.50
C ASN A 407 -1.16 -24.76 11.80
N ASN A 408 -1.69 -24.19 12.88
CA ASN A 408 -1.65 -24.76 14.24
C ASN A 408 -0.22 -25.13 14.67
N ASN A 409 0.76 -24.31 14.26
CA ASN A 409 2.18 -24.58 14.48
C ASN A 409 2.81 -23.49 15.37
N LEU A 410 3.45 -23.91 16.46
CA LEU A 410 4.21 -23.00 17.32
C LEU A 410 5.48 -22.48 16.66
N PHE A 411 6.03 -23.20 15.68
CA PHE A 411 7.17 -22.71 14.91
C PHE A 411 6.86 -21.37 14.25
N ASP A 412 5.67 -21.22 13.67
CA ASP A 412 5.25 -19.98 13.02
C ASP A 412 5.16 -18.81 14.01
N VAL A 413 4.75 -19.07 15.26
CA VAL A 413 4.74 -18.07 16.33
C VAL A 413 6.16 -17.62 16.68
N TRP A 414 7.12 -18.54 16.74
CA TRP A 414 8.53 -18.20 16.96
C TRP A 414 9.12 -17.42 15.79
N VAL A 415 8.76 -17.78 14.56
CA VAL A 415 9.12 -17.05 13.35
C VAL A 415 8.58 -15.62 13.42
N MET A 416 7.31 -15.44 13.77
CA MET A 416 6.69 -14.12 13.96
C MET A 416 7.44 -13.29 15.00
N ILE A 417 7.79 -13.86 16.17
CA ILE A 417 8.55 -13.14 17.20
C ILE A 417 9.94 -12.75 16.66
N GLY A 418 10.63 -13.67 15.98
CA GLY A 418 11.94 -13.42 15.37
C GLY A 418 11.90 -12.29 14.35
N PHE A 419 10.94 -12.34 13.42
CA PHE A 419 10.71 -11.26 12.45
C PHE A 419 10.22 -9.97 13.10
N GLY A 420 9.55 -10.04 14.27
CA GLY A 420 9.24 -8.89 15.11
C GLY A 420 10.48 -8.13 15.56
N VAL A 421 11.45 -8.86 16.11
CA VAL A 421 12.73 -8.30 16.54
C VAL A 421 13.55 -7.79 15.35
N ILE A 422 13.63 -8.57 14.26
CA ILE A 422 14.34 -8.18 13.03
C ILE A 422 13.72 -6.89 12.46
N GLY A 423 12.40 -6.84 12.33
CA GLY A 423 11.68 -5.67 11.84
C GLY A 423 11.94 -4.44 12.70
N TYR A 424 11.99 -4.60 14.02
CA TYR A 424 12.27 -3.50 14.95
C TYR A 424 13.68 -2.93 14.73
N ILE A 425 14.69 -3.80 14.60
CA ILE A 425 16.07 -3.42 14.32
C ILE A 425 16.18 -2.73 12.95
N LEU A 426 15.62 -3.35 11.90
CA LEU A 426 15.66 -2.80 10.54
C LEU A 426 15.04 -1.41 10.45
N ARG A 427 13.88 -1.19 11.11
CA ARG A 427 13.26 0.14 11.17
C ARG A 427 14.11 1.16 11.93
N LYS A 428 14.80 0.76 13.01
CA LYS A 428 15.77 1.64 13.71
C LYS A 428 16.96 2.01 12.84
N LEU A 429 17.37 1.11 11.95
CA LEU A 429 18.40 1.36 10.95
C LEU A 429 17.84 2.06 9.69
N GLU A 430 16.58 2.51 9.71
CA GLU A 430 15.89 3.19 8.61
C GLU A 430 15.84 2.36 7.31
N TYR A 431 15.62 1.05 7.43
CA TYR A 431 15.25 0.20 6.31
C TYR A 431 13.73 0.18 6.18
N GLU A 432 13.23 0.43 4.97
CA GLU A 432 11.81 0.22 4.67
C GLU A 432 11.52 -1.27 4.54
N LEU A 433 10.51 -1.77 5.26
CA LEU A 433 10.18 -3.19 5.28
C LEU A 433 9.33 -3.64 4.08
N ALA A 434 8.58 -2.72 3.47
CA ALA A 434 7.64 -3.03 2.38
C ALA A 434 8.30 -3.72 1.15
N PRO A 435 9.51 -3.32 0.70
CA PRO A 435 10.22 -4.01 -0.38
C PRO A 435 10.55 -5.48 -0.08
N LEU A 436 10.78 -5.85 1.19
CA LEU A 436 11.05 -7.24 1.56
C LEU A 436 9.81 -8.11 1.36
N ILE A 437 8.63 -7.67 1.80
CA ILE A 437 7.39 -8.44 1.57
C ILE A 437 7.03 -8.51 0.09
N LEU A 438 7.18 -7.40 -0.63
CA LEU A 438 6.98 -7.39 -2.07
C LEU A 438 7.87 -8.44 -2.76
N ALA A 439 9.15 -8.48 -2.40
CA ALA A 439 10.11 -9.44 -2.90
C ALA A 439 9.87 -10.87 -2.43
N TYR A 440 9.37 -11.05 -1.21
CA TYR A 440 9.01 -12.36 -0.68
C TYR A 440 7.86 -13.00 -1.47
N VAL A 441 6.82 -12.22 -1.78
CA VAL A 441 5.65 -12.70 -2.53
C VAL A 441 5.96 -12.83 -4.03
N LEU A 442 6.70 -11.88 -4.62
CA LEU A 442 7.06 -11.92 -6.04
C LEU A 442 8.21 -12.88 -6.36
N GLY A 443 9.07 -13.21 -5.40
CA GLY A 443 10.26 -14.03 -5.59
C GLY A 443 9.98 -15.38 -6.28
N PRO A 444 9.02 -16.19 -5.80
CA PRO A 444 8.68 -17.46 -6.43
C PRO A 444 8.11 -17.29 -7.84
N LEU A 445 7.29 -16.25 -8.06
CA LEU A 445 6.74 -15.93 -9.38
C LEU A 445 7.84 -15.54 -10.36
N LEU A 446 8.79 -14.71 -9.91
CA LEU A 446 9.95 -14.30 -10.70
C LEU A 446 10.83 -15.50 -11.04
N GLU A 447 11.15 -16.34 -10.05
CA GLU A 447 11.97 -17.52 -10.26
C GLU A 447 11.32 -18.48 -11.28
N GLN A 448 10.02 -18.73 -11.13
CA GLN A 448 9.26 -19.59 -12.04
C GLN A 448 9.24 -19.02 -13.46
N SER A 449 8.89 -17.74 -13.64
CA SER A 449 8.77 -17.12 -14.96
C SER A 449 10.13 -16.97 -15.65
N LEU A 450 11.19 -16.67 -14.90
CA LEU A 450 12.56 -16.58 -15.39
C LEU A 450 13.05 -17.93 -15.89
N ARG A 451 12.87 -18.99 -15.09
CA ARG A 451 13.25 -20.35 -15.48
C ARG A 451 12.48 -20.81 -16.73
N GLN A 452 11.16 -20.60 -16.77
CA GLN A 452 10.35 -20.92 -17.95
C GLN A 452 10.83 -20.18 -19.20
N SER A 453 11.19 -18.90 -19.07
CA SER A 453 11.71 -18.08 -20.17
C SER A 453 13.06 -18.59 -20.68
N LEU A 454 13.97 -18.96 -19.79
CA LEU A 454 15.27 -19.51 -20.18
C LEU A 454 15.13 -20.92 -20.79
N VAL A 455 14.19 -21.74 -20.34
CA VAL A 455 13.90 -23.04 -20.97
C VAL A 455 13.42 -22.83 -22.42
N LEU A 456 12.51 -21.87 -22.66
CA LEU A 456 12.03 -21.53 -24.01
C LEU A 456 13.16 -21.05 -24.95
N SER A 457 14.24 -20.50 -24.40
CA SER A 457 15.38 -20.00 -25.17
C SER A 457 16.60 -20.91 -25.17
N SER A 458 16.49 -22.13 -24.64
CA SER A 458 17.61 -23.05 -24.42
C SER A 458 18.77 -22.41 -23.62
N GLY A 459 18.43 -21.60 -22.61
CA GLY A 459 19.35 -20.95 -21.69
C GLY A 459 19.83 -19.55 -22.12
N SER A 460 19.41 -19.04 -23.28
CA SER A 460 19.85 -17.74 -23.76
C SER A 460 19.06 -16.57 -23.15
N PRO A 461 19.71 -15.61 -22.43
CA PRO A 461 19.04 -14.42 -21.91
C PRO A 461 18.56 -13.45 -23.00
N VAL A 462 18.97 -13.65 -24.26
CA VAL A 462 18.56 -12.80 -25.41
C VAL A 462 17.04 -12.85 -25.64
N ILE A 463 16.35 -13.89 -25.14
CA ILE A 463 14.88 -13.99 -25.27
C ILE A 463 14.13 -12.77 -24.71
N PHE A 464 14.66 -12.13 -23.66
CA PHE A 464 14.05 -10.92 -23.08
C PHE A 464 14.05 -9.72 -24.03
N PHE A 465 14.87 -9.75 -25.09
CA PHE A 465 14.92 -8.73 -26.13
C PHE A 465 14.25 -9.16 -27.44
N LYS A 466 13.79 -10.41 -27.55
CA LYS A 466 13.09 -10.93 -28.74
C LYS A 466 11.61 -10.54 -28.75
N SER A 467 10.97 -10.50 -27.58
CA SER A 467 9.61 -9.99 -27.45
C SER A 467 9.62 -8.46 -27.39
N PRO A 468 8.87 -7.73 -28.24
CA PRO A 468 8.82 -6.27 -28.22
C PRO A 468 8.36 -5.70 -26.87
N ILE A 469 7.41 -6.37 -26.20
CA ILE A 469 6.89 -5.93 -24.89
C ILE A 469 7.99 -6.06 -23.84
N SER A 470 8.58 -7.26 -23.73
CA SER A 470 9.68 -7.52 -22.80
C SER A 470 10.87 -6.62 -23.06
N ALA A 471 11.26 -6.43 -24.33
CA ALA A 471 12.40 -5.59 -24.70
C ALA A 471 12.18 -4.15 -24.26
N THR A 472 10.98 -3.60 -24.48
CA THR A 472 10.63 -2.24 -24.03
C THR A 472 10.71 -2.11 -22.52
N ILE A 473 10.14 -3.07 -21.78
CA ILE A 473 10.17 -3.08 -20.31
C ILE A 473 11.61 -3.17 -19.77
N MET A 474 12.44 -4.03 -20.36
CA MET A 474 13.84 -4.20 -19.97
C MET A 474 14.68 -2.96 -20.29
N LEU A 475 14.45 -2.31 -21.44
CA LEU A 475 15.11 -1.06 -21.80
C LEU A 475 14.74 0.09 -20.85
N VAL A 476 13.46 0.20 -20.47
CA VAL A 476 13.00 1.17 -19.46
C VAL A 476 13.66 0.88 -18.11
N SER A 477 13.69 -0.38 -17.68
CA SER A 477 14.34 -0.80 -16.43
C SER A 477 15.83 -0.45 -16.41
N ALA A 478 16.55 -0.75 -17.50
CA ALA A 478 17.95 -0.41 -17.66
C ALA A 478 18.17 1.12 -17.67
N GLY A 479 17.32 1.87 -18.38
CA GLY A 479 17.37 3.33 -18.44
C GLY A 479 17.19 3.98 -17.07
N LEU A 480 16.24 3.48 -16.27
CA LEU A 480 16.05 3.92 -14.89
C LEU A 480 17.32 3.67 -14.06
N LEU A 481 17.85 2.45 -14.06
CA LEU A 481 19.07 2.10 -13.32
C LEU A 481 20.27 2.98 -13.72
N ILE A 482 20.47 3.23 -15.02
CA ILE A 482 21.54 4.09 -15.53
C ILE A 482 21.33 5.53 -15.06
N TYR A 483 20.12 6.06 -15.16
CA TYR A 483 19.79 7.41 -14.69
C TYR A 483 20.11 7.57 -13.20
N PHE A 484 19.78 6.57 -12.38
CA PHE A 484 20.11 6.55 -10.96
C PHE A 484 21.60 6.51 -10.68
N ALA A 485 22.31 5.60 -11.33
CA ALA A 485 23.76 5.47 -11.19
C ALA A 485 24.45 6.79 -11.56
N TYR A 486 24.02 7.42 -12.66
CA TYR A 486 24.54 8.70 -13.11
C TYR A 486 24.24 9.84 -12.11
N GLY A 487 23.00 9.96 -11.62
CA GLY A 487 22.61 10.97 -10.63
C GLY A 487 23.42 10.87 -9.33
N ARG A 488 23.72 9.65 -8.89
CA ARG A 488 24.54 9.39 -7.70
C ARG A 488 26.01 9.75 -7.92
N ILE A 489 26.58 9.40 -9.07
CA ILE A 489 27.95 9.76 -9.44
C ILE A 489 28.09 11.29 -9.53
N ARG A 490 27.10 11.98 -10.10
CA ARG A 490 27.11 13.45 -10.19
C ARG A 490 27.01 14.13 -8.83
N SER A 491 26.14 13.65 -7.94
CA SER A 491 26.02 14.18 -6.57
C SER A 491 27.29 13.91 -5.74
N ALA A 492 27.91 12.75 -5.90
CA ALA A 492 29.19 12.45 -5.24
C ALA A 492 30.32 13.36 -5.74
N ARG A 493 30.33 13.70 -7.04
CA ARG A 493 31.30 14.64 -7.63
C ARG A 493 31.07 16.09 -7.18
N SER A 494 29.83 16.54 -7.01
CA SER A 494 29.56 17.90 -6.51
C SER A 494 29.92 18.07 -5.03
N VAL A 495 29.78 17.03 -4.21
CA VAL A 495 30.21 17.05 -2.79
C VAL A 495 31.74 17.10 -2.68
N ASN A 496 32.46 16.40 -3.55
CA ASN A 496 33.94 16.43 -3.59
C ASN A 496 34.52 17.69 -4.27
N ALA A 497 33.70 18.52 -4.91
CA ALA A 497 34.11 19.76 -5.57
C ALA A 497 33.85 21.03 -4.73
N ALA A 498 33.30 20.89 -3.52
CA ALA A 498 33.14 22.02 -2.61
C ALA A 498 34.52 22.44 -2.05
N PRO A 499 34.93 23.72 -2.17
CA PRO A 499 36.17 24.18 -1.59
C PRO A 499 36.13 24.04 -0.06
N PRO A 500 37.27 23.77 0.61
CA PRO A 500 37.31 23.66 2.06
C PRO A 500 36.83 24.95 2.71
N PRO A 501 36.15 24.89 3.86
CA PRO A 501 35.68 26.09 4.56
C PRO A 501 36.88 27.01 4.81
N THR A 502 36.77 28.24 4.32
CA THR A 502 37.70 29.32 4.62
C THR A 502 37.77 29.46 6.13
N LYS A 503 38.95 29.16 6.71
CA LYS A 503 39.26 29.52 8.08
C LYS A 503 39.10 31.03 8.20
N GLU A 504 38.02 31.48 8.84
CA GLU A 504 37.94 32.85 9.34
C GLU A 504 39.12 33.05 10.30
N ALA A 505 39.97 34.02 9.97
CA ALA A 505 41.08 34.44 10.80
C ALA A 505 40.54 35.25 11.99
N SER A 506 41.03 34.85 13.17
CA SER A 506 41.12 35.55 14.47
C SER A 506 40.60 36.98 14.57
#